data_AF-A0A0X3BKL8-F1
#
_entry.id   AF-A0A0X3BKL8-F1
#
_cell.length_a   1.000
_cell.length_b   1.000
_cell.length_c   1.000
_cell.angle_alpha   90.00
_cell.angle_beta   90.00
_cell.angle_gamma   90.00
#
_symmetry.space_group_name_H-M   'P 1'
#
loop_
_entity.id
_entity.type
_entity.pdbx_description
1 polymer ?
#
loop_
_entity_poly.entity_id
_entity_poly.type
_entity_poly.pdbx_seq_one_letter_code
_entity_poly.pdbx_strand_id
1 'polypeptide(L)'
;MRWVTVAVVLMLVAALIAPAVAGSDERYSYITVEDVTVQLVKEHAVVTVNYQIDDGIGFLVLLLGKSDLKRKVLDILNFEDAKIQSIDLEHAVVLVNNASNDYGQGSYWFPEHKFEVVVPSLTVITPHDTKYYANVSEFTGGLGYFSTD
;
A
#
# COMPACT_ATOMS: atom_id res chain seq x y z
N MET A 1 -8.81 21.57 48.11
CA MET A 1 -7.77 20.72 47.48
C MET A 1 -8.31 19.40 46.96
N ARG A 2 -8.90 18.52 47.79
CA ARG A 2 -9.41 17.19 47.36
C ARG A 2 -10.35 17.19 46.14
N TRP A 3 -11.25 18.18 46.06
CA TRP A 3 -12.24 18.29 44.98
C TRP A 3 -11.62 18.71 43.63
N VAL A 4 -10.54 19.49 43.67
CA VAL A 4 -9.79 19.88 42.46
C VAL A 4 -9.04 18.67 41.92
N THR A 5 -8.44 17.86 42.80
CA THR A 5 -7.76 16.62 42.42
C THR A 5 -8.73 15.63 41.77
N VAL A 6 -9.93 15.48 42.34
CA VAL A 6 -10.97 14.62 41.76
C VAL A 6 -11.41 15.14 40.38
N ALA A 7 -11.61 16.44 40.22
CA ALA A 7 -12.00 17.02 38.93
C ALA A 7 -10.93 16.83 37.85
N VAL A 8 -9.65 17.01 38.19
CA VAL A 8 -8.52 16.81 37.25
C VAL A 8 -8.38 15.35 36.85
N VAL A 9 -8.53 14.41 37.80
CA VAL A 9 -8.51 12.98 37.49
C VAL A 9 -9.69 12.59 36.60
N LEU A 10 -10.89 13.12 36.85
CA LEU A 10 -12.07 12.83 36.05
C LEU A 10 -11.96 13.40 34.62
N MET A 11 -11.32 14.57 34.47
CA MET A 11 -10.98 15.16 33.18
C MET A 11 -9.96 14.31 32.40
N LEU A 12 -8.93 13.79 33.07
CA LEU A 12 -7.95 12.89 32.47
C LEU A 12 -8.57 11.55 32.05
N VAL A 13 -9.48 10.99 32.85
CA VAL A 13 -10.22 9.77 32.51
C VAL A 13 -11.19 10.03 31.35
N ALA A 14 -11.80 11.22 31.28
CA ALA A 14 -12.64 11.61 30.15
C ALA A 14 -11.85 11.84 28.85
N ALA A 15 -10.56 12.14 28.92
CA ALA A 15 -9.69 12.20 27.74
C ALA A 15 -9.37 10.81 27.16
N LEU A 16 -9.48 9.73 27.97
CA LEU A 16 -9.23 8.35 27.54
C LEU A 16 -10.42 7.69 26.83
N ILE A 17 -11.62 8.29 26.90
CA ILE A 17 -12.83 7.84 26.17
C ILE A 17 -13.02 8.56 24.83
N ALA A 18 -12.04 9.36 24.40
CA ALA A 18 -12.02 9.81 23.01
C ALA A 18 -12.05 8.55 22.12
N PRO A 19 -13.01 8.43 21.18
CA PRO A 19 -13.06 7.29 20.29
C PRO A 19 -11.71 7.22 19.57
N ALA A 20 -11.00 6.12 19.77
CA ALA A 20 -9.91 5.76 18.88
C ALA A 20 -10.53 5.71 17.50
N VAL A 21 -10.16 6.65 16.63
CA VAL A 21 -10.53 6.58 15.21
C VAL A 21 -9.99 5.23 14.76
N ALA A 22 -10.90 4.27 14.55
CA ALA A 22 -10.54 2.98 13.99
C ALA A 22 -9.77 3.30 12.71
N GLY A 23 -8.55 2.75 12.60
CA GLY A 23 -7.71 2.97 11.42
C GLY A 23 -8.56 2.72 10.18
N SER A 24 -8.55 3.65 9.23
CA SER A 24 -9.18 3.45 7.93
C SER A 24 -8.69 2.12 7.35
N ASP A 25 -9.52 1.42 6.60
CA ASP A 25 -9.16 0.13 5.96
C ASP A 25 -7.96 0.29 4.98
N GLU A 26 -7.55 1.52 4.72
CA GLU A 26 -6.41 1.99 3.93
C GLU A 26 -5.06 1.93 4.69
N ARG A 27 -5.12 1.74 6.01
CA ARG A 27 -3.97 1.85 6.92
C ARG A 27 -3.45 0.48 7.31
N TYR A 28 -2.14 0.29 7.10
CA TYR A 28 -1.40 -0.86 7.61
C TYR A 28 -0.33 -0.37 8.60
N SER A 29 -0.54 -0.64 9.89
CA SER A 29 0.36 -0.17 10.95
C SER A 29 0.48 1.37 10.96
N TYR A 30 1.64 1.93 10.63
CA TYR A 30 1.88 3.38 10.61
C TYR A 30 1.88 3.97 9.18
N ILE A 31 1.50 3.16 8.19
CA ILE A 31 1.52 3.49 6.77
C ILE A 31 0.07 3.63 6.30
N THR A 32 -0.26 4.78 5.75
CA THR A 32 -1.54 5.02 5.08
C THR A 32 -1.29 5.05 3.57
N VAL A 33 -1.88 4.13 2.82
CA VAL A 33 -1.71 4.06 1.37
C VAL A 33 -2.57 5.14 0.72
N GLU A 34 -1.97 5.92 -0.18
CA GLU A 34 -2.69 6.95 -0.95
C GLU A 34 -3.08 6.43 -2.33
N ASP A 35 -2.10 5.88 -3.05
CA ASP A 35 -2.32 5.29 -4.37
C ASP A 35 -1.29 4.20 -4.70
N VAL A 36 -1.68 3.33 -5.63
CA VAL A 36 -0.83 2.31 -6.21
C VAL A 36 -0.91 2.40 -7.73
N THR A 37 0.24 2.43 -8.39
CA THR A 37 0.35 2.32 -9.84
C THR A 37 1.06 1.02 -10.20
N VAL A 38 0.41 0.17 -10.98
CA VAL A 38 0.94 -1.09 -11.51
C VAL A 38 1.22 -0.89 -13.00
N GLN A 39 2.50 -0.82 -13.37
CA GLN A 39 2.93 -0.74 -14.77
C GLN A 39 3.35 -2.12 -15.28
N LEU A 40 2.57 -2.68 -16.20
CA LEU A 40 2.75 -4.01 -16.75
C LEU A 40 3.69 -3.98 -17.97
N VAL A 41 4.72 -4.82 -17.93
CA VAL A 41 5.71 -4.98 -19.01
C VAL A 41 6.00 -6.47 -19.19
N LYS A 42 5.44 -7.06 -20.25
CA LYS A 42 5.46 -8.51 -20.48
C LYS A 42 4.98 -9.27 -19.24
N GLU A 43 5.66 -10.31 -18.78
CA GLU A 43 5.33 -11.06 -17.57
C GLU A 43 5.61 -10.32 -16.25
N HIS A 44 6.22 -9.13 -16.30
CA HIS A 44 6.65 -8.38 -15.11
C HIS A 44 5.78 -7.14 -14.84
N ALA A 45 5.85 -6.63 -13.61
CA ALA A 45 5.27 -5.34 -13.25
C ALA A 45 6.25 -4.48 -12.46
N VAL A 46 6.22 -3.17 -12.72
CA VAL A 46 6.79 -2.16 -11.84
C VAL A 46 5.64 -1.53 -11.07
N VAL A 47 5.65 -1.70 -9.75
CA VAL A 47 4.60 -1.21 -8.85
C VAL A 47 5.16 -0.04 -8.06
N THR A 48 4.54 1.13 -8.21
CA THR A 48 4.81 2.31 -7.39
C THR A 48 3.68 2.45 -6.39
N VAL A 49 4.02 2.63 -5.11
CA VAL A 49 3.05 2.92 -4.05
C VAL A 49 3.43 4.22 -3.37
N ASN A 50 2.48 5.14 -3.28
CA ASN A 50 2.60 6.37 -2.52
C ASN A 50 1.86 6.21 -1.19
N TYR A 51 2.46 6.71 -0.12
CA TYR A 51 1.95 6.54 1.23
C TYR A 51 2.36 7.68 2.15
N GLN A 52 1.61 7.83 3.24
CA GLN A 52 1.99 8.66 4.38
C GLN A 52 2.46 7.79 5.54
N ILE A 53 3.55 8.20 6.17
CA ILE A 53 4.00 7.66 7.46
C ILE A 53 3.52 8.59 8.57
N ASP A 54 2.89 8.04 9.60
CA ASP A 54 2.45 8.83 10.76
C ASP A 54 3.59 9.69 11.33
N ASP A 55 3.30 10.98 11.58
CA ASP A 55 4.28 12.02 11.98
C ASP A 55 5.14 11.62 13.20
N GLY A 56 4.60 10.80 14.11
CA GLY A 56 5.33 10.33 15.31
C GLY A 56 6.30 9.17 15.05
N ILE A 57 6.23 8.54 13.88
CA ILE A 57 6.94 7.29 13.55
C ILE A 57 8.02 7.51 12.48
N GLY A 58 7.87 8.51 11.60
CA GLY A 58 8.82 8.77 10.50
C GLY A 58 10.28 8.89 10.98
N PHE A 59 10.50 9.58 12.10
CA PHE A 59 11.84 9.69 12.70
C PHE A 59 12.40 8.35 13.18
N LEU A 60 11.57 7.47 13.75
CA LEU A 60 11.97 6.14 14.18
C LEU A 60 12.34 5.25 12.99
N VAL A 61 11.61 5.35 11.88
CA VAL A 61 11.91 4.61 10.64
C VAL A 61 13.27 5.03 10.08
N LEU A 62 13.59 6.33 10.13
CA LEU A 62 14.91 6.83 9.72
C LEU A 62 16.04 6.31 10.63
N LEU A 63 15.82 6.29 11.95
CA LEU A 63 16.82 5.89 12.93
C LEU A 63 17.06 4.37 12.98
N LEU A 64 16.00 3.57 12.93
CA LEU A 64 16.05 2.11 13.08
C LEU A 64 16.29 1.39 11.75
N GLY A 65 16.24 2.14 10.64
CA GLY A 65 16.48 1.66 9.29
C GLY A 65 15.21 1.23 8.57
N LYS A 66 15.26 1.34 7.24
CA LYS A 66 14.10 1.11 6.34
C LYS A 66 13.68 -0.36 6.22
N SER A 67 14.30 -1.31 6.94
CA SER A 67 14.01 -2.74 6.80
C SER A 67 12.58 -3.11 7.19
N ASP A 68 12.07 -2.52 8.28
CA ASP A 68 10.68 -2.72 8.72
C ASP A 68 9.69 -2.14 7.68
N LEU A 69 9.97 -0.92 7.21
CA LEU A 69 9.19 -0.26 6.16
C LEU A 69 9.15 -1.10 4.87
N LYS A 70 10.31 -1.62 4.42
CA LYS A 70 10.38 -2.51 3.24
C LYS A 70 9.47 -3.73 3.39
N ARG A 71 9.55 -4.42 4.54
CA ARG A 71 8.71 -5.60 4.80
C ARG A 71 7.23 -5.21 4.76
N LYS A 72 6.83 -4.15 5.46
CA LYS A 72 5.43 -3.70 5.50
C LYS A 72 4.90 -3.29 4.12
N VAL A 73 5.70 -2.61 3.30
CA VAL A 73 5.31 -2.29 1.92
C VAL A 73 5.08 -3.55 1.09
N LEU A 74 5.95 -4.56 1.22
CA LEU A 74 5.74 -5.84 0.53
C LEU A 74 4.51 -6.58 1.06
N ASP A 75 4.27 -6.56 2.37
CA ASP A 75 3.06 -7.14 2.99
C ASP A 75 1.80 -6.44 2.46
N ILE A 76 1.77 -5.10 2.43
CA ILE A 76 0.66 -4.28 1.91
C ILE A 76 0.34 -4.66 0.46
N LEU A 77 1.37 -4.72 -0.38
CA LEU A 77 1.23 -5.01 -1.80
C LEU A 77 0.93 -6.49 -2.06
N ASN A 78 1.36 -7.40 -1.20
CA ASN A 78 1.04 -8.83 -1.21
C ASN A 78 1.33 -9.58 -2.52
N PHE A 79 2.39 -9.19 -3.24
CA PHE A 79 2.87 -9.92 -4.42
C PHE A 79 3.88 -10.99 -4.02
N GLU A 80 3.82 -12.18 -4.63
CA GLU A 80 4.70 -13.32 -4.28
C GLU A 80 6.18 -13.09 -4.61
N ASP A 81 6.52 -12.72 -5.86
CA ASP A 81 7.90 -12.48 -6.30
C ASP A 81 8.18 -10.99 -6.46
N ALA A 82 8.14 -10.28 -5.33
CA ALA A 82 8.32 -8.83 -5.27
C ALA A 82 9.63 -8.42 -4.61
N LYS A 83 10.30 -7.41 -5.20
CA LYS A 83 11.57 -6.87 -4.72
C LYS A 83 11.54 -5.36 -4.70
N ILE A 84 11.86 -4.77 -3.56
CA ILE A 84 12.01 -3.31 -3.40
C ILE A 84 13.21 -2.84 -4.23
N GLN A 85 12.95 -1.96 -5.20
CA GLN A 85 13.97 -1.27 -6.00
C GLN A 85 14.43 0.02 -5.32
N SER A 86 13.47 0.83 -4.86
CA SER A 86 13.72 2.05 -4.09
C SER A 86 12.62 2.24 -3.04
N ILE A 87 12.97 2.94 -1.96
CA ILE A 87 12.03 3.23 -0.88
C ILE A 87 12.48 4.43 -0.06
N ASP A 88 11.56 5.33 0.26
CA ASP A 88 11.72 6.44 1.19
C ASP A 88 10.49 6.61 2.08
N LEU A 89 10.28 7.79 2.66
CA LEU A 89 9.19 8.01 3.60
C LEU A 89 7.84 8.31 2.93
N GLU A 90 7.85 8.56 1.62
CA GLU A 90 6.68 9.01 0.86
C GLU A 90 6.26 7.97 -0.18
N HIS A 91 7.21 7.19 -0.71
CA HIS A 91 6.89 6.18 -1.71
C HIS A 91 7.90 5.02 -1.76
N ALA A 92 7.47 3.96 -2.44
CA ALA A 92 8.30 2.82 -2.79
C ALA A 92 8.08 2.39 -4.25
N VAL A 93 9.14 1.91 -4.88
CA VAL A 93 9.09 1.26 -6.20
C VAL A 93 9.48 -0.19 -6.04
N VAL A 94 8.63 -1.09 -6.53
CA VAL A 94 8.72 -2.53 -6.36
C VAL A 94 8.70 -3.20 -7.72
N LEU A 95 9.70 -4.04 -7.99
CA LEU A 95 9.69 -4.92 -9.15
C LEU A 95 8.98 -6.22 -8.76
N VAL A 96 7.94 -6.58 -9.49
CA VAL A 96 7.23 -7.86 -9.34
C VAL A 96 7.57 -8.73 -10.55
N ASN A 97 8.27 -9.83 -10.31
CA ASN A 97 8.53 -10.82 -11.35
C ASN A 97 7.30 -11.71 -11.51
N ASN A 98 7.04 -12.20 -12.74
CA ASN A 98 5.90 -13.06 -13.03
C ASN A 98 4.57 -12.52 -12.50
N ALA A 99 4.39 -11.19 -12.55
CA ALA A 99 3.15 -10.53 -12.21
C ALA A 99 2.01 -10.95 -13.15
N SER A 100 2.35 -11.33 -14.38
CA SER A 100 1.40 -11.79 -15.40
C SER A 100 1.80 -13.14 -15.97
N ASN A 101 0.79 -13.95 -16.31
CA ASN A 101 0.99 -15.19 -17.04
C ASN A 101 1.24 -14.89 -18.53
N ASP A 102 2.31 -15.46 -19.09
CA ASP A 102 2.60 -15.40 -20.53
C ASP A 102 1.87 -16.54 -21.26
N TYR A 103 1.00 -16.18 -22.20
CA TYR A 103 0.26 -17.11 -23.06
C TYR A 103 0.91 -17.28 -24.45
N GLY A 104 2.08 -16.67 -24.67
CA GLY A 104 2.80 -16.63 -25.93
C GLY A 104 2.23 -15.60 -26.91
N GLN A 105 2.96 -15.41 -28.02
CA GLN A 105 2.58 -14.46 -29.09
C GLN A 105 2.37 -13.02 -28.57
N GLY A 106 3.11 -12.64 -27.53
CA GLY A 106 3.00 -11.32 -26.90
C GLY A 106 1.72 -11.12 -26.11
N SER A 107 0.96 -12.17 -25.79
CA SER A 107 -0.27 -12.10 -24.99
C SER A 107 0.00 -12.44 -23.52
N TYR A 108 -0.45 -11.56 -22.63
CA TYR A 108 -0.24 -11.67 -21.19
C TYR A 108 -1.55 -11.51 -20.43
N TRP A 109 -1.62 -12.15 -19.26
CA TRP A 109 -2.74 -12.05 -18.33
C TRP A 109 -2.26 -11.64 -16.94
N PHE A 110 -2.59 -10.43 -16.53
CA PHE A 110 -2.45 -9.98 -15.15
C PHE A 110 -3.63 -10.56 -14.34
N PRO A 111 -3.40 -11.49 -13.40
CA PRO A 111 -4.46 -12.19 -12.69
C PRO A 111 -5.16 -11.28 -11.66
N GLU A 112 -6.16 -11.85 -11.00
CA GLU A 112 -6.75 -11.24 -9.81
C GLU A 112 -5.68 -11.07 -8.72
N HIS A 113 -5.81 -10.01 -7.93
CA HIS A 113 -4.82 -9.66 -6.91
C HIS A 113 -5.48 -9.07 -5.68
N LYS A 114 -5.02 -9.46 -4.49
CA LYS A 114 -5.54 -8.96 -3.22
C LYS A 114 -4.49 -8.14 -2.49
N PHE A 115 -4.84 -6.91 -2.13
CA PHE A 115 -4.05 -6.06 -1.26
C PHE A 115 -4.44 -6.31 0.21
N GLU A 116 -3.50 -6.12 1.15
CA GLU A 116 -3.80 -6.26 2.58
C GLU A 116 -4.52 -5.04 3.18
N VAL A 117 -4.73 -4.00 2.36
CA VAL A 117 -5.50 -2.79 2.67
C VAL A 117 -6.41 -2.43 1.51
N VAL A 118 -7.37 -1.55 1.75
CA VAL A 118 -8.09 -0.87 0.68
C VAL A 118 -7.17 0.17 0.04
N VAL A 119 -6.87 0.01 -1.25
CA VAL A 119 -6.13 0.99 -2.04
C VAL A 119 -7.10 2.09 -2.52
N PRO A 120 -6.97 3.35 -2.09
CA PRO A 120 -7.92 4.40 -2.46
C PRO A 120 -7.96 4.66 -3.97
N SER A 121 -6.80 4.65 -4.62
CA SER A 121 -6.65 4.84 -6.07
C SER A 121 -5.67 3.82 -6.64
N LEU A 122 -6.14 2.94 -7.52
CA LEU A 122 -5.33 1.96 -8.23
C LEU A 122 -5.29 2.31 -9.72
N THR A 123 -4.09 2.50 -10.26
CA THR A 123 -3.87 2.68 -11.70
C THR A 123 -3.16 1.45 -12.26
N VAL A 124 -3.70 0.84 -13.30
CA VAL A 124 -3.06 -0.28 -14.02
C VAL A 124 -2.72 0.19 -15.42
N ILE A 125 -1.43 0.28 -15.72
CA ILE A 125 -0.89 0.72 -17.01
C ILE A 125 -0.44 -0.51 -17.78
N THR A 126 -1.01 -0.69 -18.96
CA THR A 126 -0.55 -1.66 -19.97
C THR A 126 0.17 -0.90 -21.09
N PRO A 127 0.87 -1.59 -22.02
CA PRO A 127 1.49 -0.92 -23.17
C PRO A 127 0.51 -0.15 -24.07
N HIS A 128 -0.78 -0.49 -24.04
CA HIS A 128 -1.78 0.06 -24.97
C HIS A 128 -2.89 0.88 -24.29
N ASP A 129 -3.07 0.74 -22.98
CA ASP A 129 -4.20 1.31 -22.25
C ASP A 129 -3.85 1.56 -20.79
N THR A 130 -4.56 2.49 -20.14
CA THR A 130 -4.45 2.77 -18.71
C THR A 130 -5.83 2.69 -18.07
N LYS A 131 -5.95 1.89 -17.02
CA LYS A 131 -7.19 1.67 -16.28
C LYS A 131 -7.10 2.22 -14.88
N TYR A 132 -8.19 2.82 -14.42
CA TYR A 132 -8.30 3.45 -13.11
C TYR A 132 -9.39 2.76 -12.31
N TYR A 133 -9.07 2.47 -11.05
CA TYR A 133 -9.96 1.85 -10.09
C TYR A 133 -9.88 2.63 -8.78
N ALA A 134 -10.95 2.59 -7.99
CA ALA A 134 -11.00 3.28 -6.70
C ALA A 134 -11.43 2.31 -5.59
N ASN A 135 -10.88 2.51 -4.40
CA ASN A 135 -11.17 1.73 -3.19
C ASN A 135 -11.07 0.21 -3.41
N VAL A 136 -9.91 -0.23 -3.91
CA VAL A 136 -9.64 -1.62 -4.28
C VAL A 136 -8.92 -2.34 -3.14
N SER A 137 -9.59 -3.25 -2.45
CA SER A 137 -8.93 -4.27 -1.62
C SER A 137 -8.61 -5.54 -2.41
N GLU A 138 -9.42 -5.82 -3.44
CA GLU A 138 -9.25 -6.97 -4.33
C GLU A 138 -9.50 -6.53 -5.77
N PHE A 139 -8.48 -6.69 -6.61
CA PHE A 139 -8.55 -6.55 -8.05
C PHE A 139 -9.13 -7.85 -8.63
N THR A 140 -10.38 -7.80 -9.11
CA THR A 140 -11.13 -8.96 -9.59
C THR A 140 -11.18 -9.03 -11.11
N GLY A 141 -11.42 -10.22 -11.66
CA GLY A 141 -11.57 -10.47 -13.10
C GLY A 141 -10.28 -10.52 -13.91
N GLY A 142 -9.15 -10.03 -13.37
CA GLY A 142 -7.88 -9.95 -14.07
C GLY A 142 -7.90 -8.98 -15.27
N LEU A 143 -6.79 -8.92 -16.00
CA LEU A 143 -6.63 -8.08 -17.19
C LEU A 143 -5.72 -8.74 -18.22
N GLY A 144 -6.27 -8.99 -19.42
CA GLY A 144 -5.49 -9.36 -20.59
C GLY A 144 -4.89 -8.15 -21.28
N TYR A 145 -3.65 -8.27 -21.78
CA TYR A 145 -2.99 -7.24 -22.57
C TYR A 145 -1.96 -7.86 -23.53
N PHE A 146 -1.46 -7.02 -24.44
CA PHE A 146 -0.42 -7.38 -25.40
C PHE A 146 0.85 -6.58 -25.15
N SER A 147 2.01 -7.19 -25.44
CA SER A 147 3.28 -6.47 -25.54
C SER A 147 3.38 -5.73 -26.89
N THR A 148 4.28 -4.75 -26.93
CA THR A 148 4.58 -3.90 -28.10
C THR A 148 5.88 -4.28 -28.82
N ASP A 149 6.53 -5.41 -28.49
CA ASP A 149 7.78 -5.84 -29.15
C ASP A 149 7.61 -6.32 -30.60
#